data_AF-A0A8B8B504-F1
#
_entry.id   AF-A0A8B8B504-F1
#
_cell.length_a   1.000
_cell.length_b   1.000
_cell.length_c   1.000
_cell.angle_alpha   90.00
_cell.angle_beta   90.00
_cell.angle_gamma   90.00
#
_symmetry.space_group_name_H-M   'P 1'
#
loop_
_entity.id
_entity.type
_entity.pdbx_description
1 polymer ?
#
loop_
_entity_poly.entity_id
_entity_poly.type
_entity_poly.pdbx_seq_one_letter_code
_entity_poly.pdbx_strand_id
1 'polypeptide(L)'
;MSKMEHFRRCGLVLVMVVAVLAFYTSGISWEFNKEEFEFRSEEPRPKIAKIEISSKISSKLQRVAPIFKDMRTDKCIHNITAESGFNFSADENTSIHTCFRKNLNVIKMYHASNKRLDWNITFSFFTFLAKKPNVKIVEVGGNVGDLLPKLVRVTGVKKYVVLEPVPSFYEKLKTNIKQRSLTHIVTPYNFGLGKTDEKINISPSGVATSLKKKSVSDATETLLIVKVVDFFIQLGIGCHRLDLLTINCEGCEFDVIEMLTSSSLIKQIDYVQFQPHASVFADKKKYRFLYCRLRQLLSRTHEIAYEYPHVWEAWRRKGIPKP
;
A
#
# COMPACT_ATOMS: atom_id res chain seq x y z
N MET A 1 14.83 42.93 -65.58
CA MET A 1 16.04 42.40 -66.27
C MET A 1 16.36 41.07 -65.61
N SER A 2 15.70 39.98 -66.01
CA SER A 2 16.01 39.10 -67.15
C SER A 2 16.91 37.93 -66.73
N LYS A 3 16.29 36.75 -66.62
CA LYS A 3 16.58 35.50 -67.37
C LYS A 3 15.64 34.43 -66.78
N MET A 4 14.59 34.01 -67.52
CA MET A 4 14.57 32.81 -68.40
C MET A 4 14.94 31.55 -67.59
N GLU A 5 14.20 30.43 -67.59
CA GLU A 5 13.25 29.91 -68.57
C GLU A 5 12.52 28.66 -68.03
N HIS A 6 11.35 28.40 -68.58
CA HIS A 6 10.63 27.12 -68.57
C HIS A 6 11.41 26.00 -69.29
N PHE A 7 11.29 24.74 -68.83
CA PHE A 7 10.82 23.53 -69.56
C PHE A 7 11.29 22.26 -68.81
N ARG A 8 10.41 21.45 -68.20
CA ARG A 8 9.62 20.33 -68.75
C ARG A 8 10.40 18.99 -68.85
N ARG A 9 10.00 18.09 -67.94
CA ARG A 9 9.78 16.63 -68.06
C ARG A 9 10.99 15.64 -68.08
N CYS A 10 10.66 14.51 -67.42
CA CYS A 10 11.18 13.15 -67.55
C CYS A 10 12.27 12.68 -66.56
N GLY A 11 11.92 11.59 -65.86
CA GLY A 11 12.80 10.43 -65.73
C GLY A 11 13.33 10.13 -64.33
N LEU A 12 13.01 8.90 -63.87
CA LEU A 12 13.84 8.00 -63.05
C LEU A 12 14.41 8.57 -61.73
N VAL A 13 13.97 8.12 -60.55
CA VAL A 13 14.37 6.85 -59.88
C VAL A 13 15.89 6.58 -59.94
N LEU A 14 16.49 6.44 -58.74
CA LEU A 14 17.85 5.97 -58.42
C LEU A 14 18.96 7.04 -58.65
N VAL A 15 19.97 7.29 -57.79
CA VAL A 15 20.81 6.42 -56.94
C VAL A 15 21.54 7.30 -55.88
N MET A 16 22.11 6.64 -54.86
CA MET A 16 23.37 6.93 -54.14
C MET A 16 23.18 7.38 -52.67
N VAL A 17 23.73 6.74 -51.62
CA VAL A 17 24.87 5.79 -51.54
C VAL A 17 24.90 5.05 -50.19
N VAL A 18 25.02 3.71 -50.27
CA VAL A 18 25.92 2.77 -49.54
C VAL A 18 25.68 2.58 -48.01
N ALA A 19 25.46 1.37 -47.47
CA ALA A 19 26.20 0.12 -47.71
C ALA A 19 25.37 -1.20 -47.59
N VAL A 20 25.43 -2.02 -48.65
CA VAL A 20 25.87 -3.45 -48.70
C VAL A 20 25.28 -4.41 -47.61
N LEU A 21 24.22 -5.22 -47.84
CA LEU A 21 24.09 -6.51 -48.58
C LEU A 21 25.27 -7.48 -48.32
N ALA A 22 25.17 -8.77 -48.01
CA ALA A 22 24.17 -9.84 -48.10
C ALA A 22 24.75 -11.02 -47.26
N PHE A 23 24.01 -12.01 -46.77
CA PHE A 23 23.42 -13.10 -47.56
C PHE A 23 22.49 -13.95 -46.70
N TYR A 24 21.47 -14.46 -47.39
CA TYR A 24 20.43 -15.36 -46.93
C TYR A 24 20.90 -16.83 -46.92
N THR A 25 20.13 -17.65 -46.20
CA THR A 25 19.99 -19.12 -46.23
C THR A 25 21.12 -20.01 -45.69
N SER A 26 20.94 -20.45 -44.44
CA SER A 26 20.99 -21.88 -44.11
C SER A 26 19.89 -22.17 -43.08
N GLY A 27 19.12 -23.23 -43.31
CA GLY A 27 18.04 -23.63 -42.43
C GLY A 27 18.58 -23.97 -41.04
N ILE A 28 18.14 -23.23 -40.04
CA ILE A 28 18.16 -23.64 -38.64
C ILE A 28 16.79 -23.23 -38.10
N SER A 29 15.99 -24.22 -37.71
CA SER A 29 14.86 -23.98 -36.84
C SER A 29 15.37 -23.27 -35.60
N TRP A 30 14.94 -22.03 -35.37
CA TRP A 30 15.14 -21.43 -34.06
C TRP A 30 14.13 -22.07 -33.13
N GLU A 31 14.53 -23.22 -32.58
CA GLU A 31 14.04 -23.69 -31.30
C GLU A 31 13.97 -22.50 -30.36
N PHE A 32 12.82 -22.36 -29.69
CA PHE A 32 12.66 -21.49 -28.55
C PHE A 32 13.79 -21.77 -27.57
N ASN A 33 14.83 -20.93 -27.61
CA ASN A 33 15.96 -21.08 -26.72
C ASN A 33 15.44 -20.79 -25.31
N LYS A 34 15.48 -21.84 -24.48
CA LYS A 34 15.29 -21.83 -23.03
C LYS A 34 16.38 -20.97 -22.41
N GLU A 35 16.24 -19.66 -22.52
CA GLU A 35 16.83 -18.70 -21.61
C GLU A 35 15.68 -17.93 -20.98
N GLU A 36 14.97 -18.66 -20.10
CA GLU A 36 14.37 -18.08 -18.90
C GLU A 36 15.49 -17.32 -18.18
N PHE A 37 15.69 -16.07 -18.59
CA PHE A 37 16.69 -15.21 -18.00
C PHE A 37 16.33 -15.04 -16.53
N GLU A 38 17.22 -15.65 -15.75
CA GLU A 38 17.37 -15.61 -14.32
C GLU A 38 16.69 -14.37 -13.72
N PHE A 39 15.82 -14.63 -12.76
CA PHE A 39 15.74 -13.76 -11.60
C PHE A 39 17.13 -13.78 -10.96
N ARG A 40 18.09 -13.06 -11.56
CA ARG A 40 19.42 -12.92 -10.99
C ARG A 40 19.19 -12.40 -9.60
N SER A 41 19.84 -13.08 -8.67
CA SER A 41 20.03 -12.74 -7.28
C SER A 41 20.66 -11.36 -7.03
N GLU A 42 20.58 -10.44 -8.00
CA GLU A 42 21.30 -9.16 -8.14
C GLU A 42 20.41 -7.93 -8.32
N GLU A 43 19.07 -8.04 -8.29
CA GLU A 43 18.36 -6.90 -7.69
C GLU A 43 18.81 -6.87 -6.23
N PRO A 44 19.37 -5.75 -5.72
CA PRO A 44 19.76 -5.68 -4.33
C PRO A 44 18.50 -5.97 -3.54
N ARG A 45 18.37 -7.21 -3.04
CA ARG A 45 17.45 -7.55 -1.96
C ARG A 45 17.82 -6.49 -0.93
N PRO A 46 16.98 -5.47 -0.67
CA PRO A 46 17.34 -4.50 0.34
C PRO A 46 17.62 -5.35 1.57
N LYS A 47 18.87 -5.35 2.05
CA LYS A 47 19.24 -5.99 3.31
C LYS A 47 18.52 -5.18 4.36
N ILE A 48 17.26 -5.54 4.63
CA ILE A 48 16.47 -4.86 5.65
C ILE A 48 16.98 -5.41 6.98
N ALA A 49 17.41 -4.49 7.82
CA ALA A 49 17.90 -4.76 9.17
C ALA A 49 16.88 -5.61 9.92
N LYS A 50 17.37 -6.50 10.80
CA LYS A 50 16.52 -7.15 11.82
C LYS A 50 15.60 -6.11 12.41
N ILE A 51 14.30 -6.41 12.55
CA ILE A 51 13.39 -5.49 13.25
C ILE A 51 13.90 -5.32 14.66
N GLU A 52 14.42 -4.13 14.95
CA GLU A 52 14.71 -3.73 16.31
C GLU A 52 13.39 -3.35 16.96
N ILE A 53 12.90 -4.21 17.85
CA ILE A 53 11.80 -3.87 18.74
C ILE A 53 12.43 -3.10 19.90
N SER A 54 12.22 -1.78 19.92
CA SER A 54 12.72 -0.96 21.02
C SER A 54 11.99 -1.35 22.31
N SER A 55 12.75 -1.56 23.39
CA SER A 55 12.18 -1.72 24.74
C SER A 55 11.67 -0.40 25.32
N LYS A 56 11.94 0.73 24.66
CA LYS A 56 11.52 2.08 25.06
C LYS A 56 10.62 2.71 24.00
N ILE A 57 9.45 3.16 24.42
CA ILE A 57 8.49 3.89 23.59
C ILE A 57 9.10 5.23 23.16
N SER A 58 9.03 5.55 21.87
CA SER A 58 9.50 6.83 21.31
C SER A 58 8.82 8.01 22.03
N SER A 59 9.58 9.07 22.35
CA SER A 59 9.02 10.28 22.97
C SER A 59 7.90 10.91 22.11
N LYS A 60 7.94 10.70 20.78
CA LYS A 60 6.89 11.13 19.84
C LYS A 60 5.55 10.42 20.07
N LEU A 61 5.59 9.19 20.59
CA LEU A 61 4.42 8.36 20.86
C LEU A 61 3.83 8.58 22.27
N GLN A 62 4.41 9.46 23.09
CA GLN A 62 3.89 9.75 24.45
C GLN A 62 2.45 10.30 24.44
N ARG A 63 2.01 10.92 23.33
CA ARG A 63 0.63 11.42 23.17
C ARG A 63 -0.33 10.38 22.59
N VAL A 64 0.17 9.22 22.15
CA VAL A 64 -0.67 8.13 21.65
C VAL A 64 -1.19 7.33 22.85
N ALA A 65 -2.49 7.44 23.08
CA ALA A 65 -3.17 6.71 24.12
C ALA A 65 -3.45 5.27 23.64
N PRO A 66 -3.21 4.25 24.48
CA PRO A 66 -3.62 2.88 24.17
C PRO A 66 -5.11 2.81 23.85
N ILE A 67 -5.48 1.97 22.89
CA ILE A 67 -6.90 1.76 22.56
C ILE A 67 -7.60 0.83 23.56
N PHE A 68 -6.83 0.19 24.45
CA PHE A 68 -7.27 -0.72 25.51
C PHE A 68 -7.12 -0.06 26.89
N LYS A 69 -8.19 -0.04 27.70
CA LYS A 69 -8.30 0.76 28.95
C LYS A 69 -7.42 0.29 30.12
N ASP A 70 -6.92 -0.94 30.12
CA ASP A 70 -6.25 -1.56 31.30
C ASP A 70 -4.75 -1.85 31.07
N MET A 71 -4.08 -1.04 30.25
CA MET A 71 -2.80 -1.46 29.69
C MET A 71 -1.57 -0.91 30.42
N ARG A 72 -0.67 -1.83 30.74
CA ARG A 72 0.76 -1.59 30.99
C ARG A 72 1.52 -1.93 29.70
N THR A 73 1.80 -0.92 28.86
CA THR A 73 2.46 -1.06 27.55
C THR A 73 3.78 -1.83 27.61
N ASP A 74 4.48 -1.74 28.75
CA ASP A 74 5.71 -2.47 29.09
C ASP A 74 5.55 -4.00 29.02
N LYS A 75 4.36 -4.55 29.28
CA LYS A 75 4.13 -6.00 29.21
C LYS A 75 3.88 -6.53 27.80
N CYS A 76 3.44 -5.69 26.86
CA CYS A 76 3.09 -6.14 25.50
C CYS A 76 4.30 -6.32 24.59
N ILE A 77 5.37 -5.54 24.84
CA ILE A 77 6.61 -5.59 24.06
C ILE A 77 7.26 -6.97 24.12
N HIS A 78 7.22 -7.64 25.28
CA HIS A 78 7.85 -8.94 25.49
C HIS A 78 7.19 -10.09 24.71
N ASN A 79 5.94 -9.93 24.27
CA ASN A 79 5.21 -10.95 23.50
C ASN A 79 5.43 -10.84 21.99
N ILE A 80 6.18 -9.82 21.54
CA ILE A 80 6.36 -9.55 20.11
C ILE A 80 7.70 -10.12 19.67
N THR A 81 7.63 -11.01 18.69
CA THR A 81 8.80 -11.65 18.10
C THR A 81 9.00 -11.11 16.70
N ALA A 82 10.25 -10.85 16.33
CA ALA A 82 10.60 -10.70 14.92
C ALA A 82 10.31 -12.01 14.20
N GLU A 83 9.64 -11.94 13.07
CA GLU A 83 9.40 -13.08 12.19
C GLU A 83 10.41 -13.07 11.04
N SER A 84 10.67 -14.24 10.47
CA SER A 84 11.51 -14.40 9.28
C SER A 84 10.81 -13.88 8.01
N GLY A 85 10.11 -12.73 8.09
CA GLY A 85 9.38 -12.04 7.01
C GLY A 85 10.21 -11.74 5.76
N PHE A 86 11.49 -12.06 5.77
CA PHE A 86 12.44 -11.79 4.69
C PHE A 86 12.96 -13.05 4.00
N ASN A 87 12.81 -14.23 4.61
CA ASN A 87 13.21 -15.50 4.02
C ASN A 87 11.98 -16.20 3.46
N PHE A 88 11.90 -16.28 2.13
CA PHE A 88 10.87 -17.05 1.43
C PHE A 88 11.37 -18.46 1.15
N SER A 89 10.53 -19.46 1.37
CA SER A 89 10.79 -20.82 0.91
C SER A 89 10.80 -20.88 -0.64
N ALA A 90 11.27 -21.99 -1.21
CA ALA A 90 11.21 -22.22 -2.65
C ALA A 90 9.77 -22.13 -3.20
N ASP A 91 8.80 -22.67 -2.46
CA ASP A 91 7.37 -22.63 -2.83
C ASP A 91 6.80 -21.22 -2.77
N GLU A 92 7.19 -20.43 -1.76
CA GLU A 92 6.78 -19.04 -1.64
C GLU A 92 7.39 -18.18 -2.76
N ASN A 93 8.66 -18.40 -3.11
CA ASN A 93 9.27 -17.75 -4.28
C ASN A 93 8.53 -18.11 -5.57
N THR A 94 8.19 -19.39 -5.75
CA THR A 94 7.40 -19.85 -6.90
C THR A 94 6.02 -19.17 -6.96
N SER A 95 5.38 -18.99 -5.79
CA SER A 95 4.10 -18.29 -5.66
C SER A 95 4.22 -16.81 -6.01
N ILE A 96 5.27 -16.13 -5.55
CA ILE A 96 5.58 -14.73 -5.90
C ILE A 96 5.81 -14.61 -7.42
N HIS A 97 6.60 -15.50 -8.02
CA HIS A 97 6.85 -15.51 -9.47
C HIS A 97 5.56 -15.70 -10.28
N THR A 98 4.71 -16.63 -9.85
CA THR A 98 3.41 -16.87 -10.47
C THR A 98 2.53 -15.63 -10.38
N CYS A 99 2.47 -14.98 -9.22
CA CYS A 99 1.78 -13.71 -9.04
C CYS A 99 2.36 -12.64 -9.98
N PHE A 100 3.69 -12.49 -10.04
CA PHE A 100 4.35 -11.48 -10.85
C PHE A 100 4.02 -11.64 -12.35
N ARG A 101 4.04 -12.88 -12.87
CA ARG A 101 3.64 -13.20 -14.25
C ARG A 101 2.15 -12.94 -14.50
N LYS A 102 1.26 -13.25 -13.54
CA LYS A 102 -0.18 -12.95 -13.66
C LYS A 102 -0.46 -11.45 -13.72
N ASN A 103 0.33 -10.63 -13.04
CA ASN A 103 0.15 -9.19 -12.96
C ASN A 103 0.91 -8.41 -14.05
N LEU A 104 1.26 -9.04 -15.19
CA LEU A 104 2.00 -8.37 -16.28
C LEU A 104 1.32 -7.07 -16.75
N ASN A 105 -0.02 -7.09 -16.85
CA ASN A 105 -0.84 -5.96 -17.33
C ASN A 105 -1.65 -5.29 -16.19
N VAL A 106 -0.94 -4.72 -15.20
CA VAL A 106 -1.53 -4.03 -14.04
C VAL A 106 -2.64 -3.05 -14.43
N ILE A 107 -2.42 -2.23 -15.46
CA ILE A 107 -3.39 -1.20 -15.91
C ILE A 107 -4.70 -1.85 -16.37
N LYS A 108 -4.63 -2.91 -17.18
CA LYS A 108 -5.81 -3.64 -17.65
C LYS A 108 -6.59 -4.24 -16.48
N MET A 109 -5.87 -4.84 -15.52
CA MET A 109 -6.48 -5.43 -14.32
C MET A 109 -7.12 -4.37 -13.42
N TYR A 110 -6.45 -3.23 -13.22
CA TYR A 110 -6.98 -2.07 -12.49
C TYR A 110 -8.29 -1.57 -13.10
N HIS A 111 -8.35 -1.39 -14.42
CA HIS A 111 -9.58 -0.97 -15.09
C HIS A 111 -10.70 -2.01 -15.00
N ALA A 112 -10.36 -3.30 -15.17
CA ALA A 112 -11.33 -4.39 -15.01
C ALA A 112 -11.90 -4.44 -13.59
N SER A 113 -11.04 -4.29 -12.57
CA SER A 113 -11.42 -4.21 -11.17
C SER A 113 -12.34 -3.02 -10.90
N ASN A 114 -11.99 -1.82 -11.37
CA ASN A 114 -12.83 -0.62 -11.20
C ASN A 114 -14.18 -0.74 -11.88
N LYS A 115 -14.25 -1.35 -13.08
CA LYS A 115 -15.52 -1.53 -13.80
C LYS A 115 -16.53 -2.37 -13.01
N ARG A 116 -16.06 -3.31 -12.19
CA ARG A 116 -16.90 -4.20 -11.37
C ARG A 116 -16.92 -3.84 -9.89
N LEU A 117 -16.23 -2.78 -9.48
CA LEU A 117 -16.09 -2.40 -8.07
C LEU A 117 -17.45 -1.94 -7.53
N ASP A 118 -17.90 -2.59 -6.46
CA ASP A 118 -18.89 -1.98 -5.58
C ASP A 118 -18.14 -1.00 -4.66
N TRP A 119 -18.34 0.30 -4.85
CA TRP A 119 -17.69 1.34 -4.05
C TRP A 119 -18.04 1.25 -2.56
N ASN A 120 -19.11 0.55 -2.20
CA ASN A 120 -19.49 0.34 -0.81
C ASN A 120 -18.74 -0.81 -0.14
N ILE A 121 -18.05 -1.67 -0.89
CA ILE A 121 -17.43 -2.90 -0.37
C ILE A 121 -16.50 -2.63 0.83
N THR A 122 -15.81 -1.49 0.80
CA THR A 122 -14.82 -1.06 1.82
C THR A 122 -15.40 -0.85 3.22
N PHE A 123 -16.73 -0.77 3.33
CA PHE A 123 -17.43 -0.74 4.62
C PHE A 123 -18.57 -1.76 4.70
N SER A 124 -19.28 -2.04 3.60
CA SER A 124 -20.44 -2.95 3.60
C SER A 124 -20.04 -4.40 3.92
N PHE A 125 -18.83 -4.81 3.52
CA PHE A 125 -18.29 -6.12 3.85
C PHE A 125 -18.23 -6.35 5.36
N PHE A 126 -18.00 -5.31 6.17
CA PHE A 126 -17.77 -5.41 7.62
C PHE A 126 -19.01 -5.26 8.50
N THR A 127 -20.21 -5.26 7.92
CA THR A 127 -21.48 -5.16 8.68
C THR A 127 -21.61 -6.22 9.78
N PHE A 128 -21.06 -7.42 9.57
CA PHE A 128 -21.07 -8.51 10.56
C PHE A 128 -20.33 -8.14 11.87
N LEU A 129 -19.40 -7.19 11.84
CA LEU A 129 -18.70 -6.73 13.04
C LEU A 129 -19.64 -6.09 14.07
N ALA A 130 -20.81 -5.58 13.65
CA ALA A 130 -21.83 -5.05 14.57
C ALA A 130 -22.32 -6.07 15.61
N LYS A 131 -22.16 -7.38 15.33
CA LYS A 131 -22.51 -8.46 16.27
C LYS A 131 -21.42 -8.72 17.31
N LYS A 132 -20.21 -8.17 17.13
CA LYS A 132 -19.07 -8.39 18.03
C LYS A 132 -19.04 -7.29 19.11
N PRO A 133 -18.88 -7.63 20.39
CA PRO A 133 -18.68 -6.62 21.42
C PRO A 133 -17.31 -5.95 21.26
N ASN A 134 -17.23 -4.66 21.56
CA ASN A 134 -15.98 -3.91 21.67
C ASN A 134 -15.09 -3.92 20.41
N VAL A 135 -15.70 -3.79 19.22
CA VAL A 135 -14.97 -3.63 17.94
C VAL A 135 -13.99 -2.45 18.03
N LYS A 136 -12.79 -2.67 17.48
CA LYS A 136 -11.67 -1.72 17.41
C LYS A 136 -11.17 -1.63 15.97
N ILE A 137 -11.05 -0.41 15.48
CA ILE A 137 -10.63 -0.13 14.11
C ILE A 137 -9.45 0.83 14.12
N VAL A 138 -8.46 0.55 13.27
CA VAL A 138 -7.39 1.49 12.92
C VAL A 138 -7.49 1.80 11.43
N GLU A 139 -7.56 3.08 11.08
CA GLU A 139 -7.51 3.59 9.71
C GLU A 139 -6.22 4.37 9.50
N VAL A 140 -5.45 3.97 8.49
CA VAL A 140 -4.21 4.64 8.08
C VAL A 140 -4.46 5.37 6.77
N GLY A 141 -4.32 6.69 6.78
CA GLY A 141 -4.65 7.58 5.66
C GLY A 141 -6.12 8.02 5.69
N GLY A 142 -6.50 8.70 6.76
CA GLY A 142 -7.88 9.14 6.99
C GLY A 142 -8.35 10.29 6.11
N ASN A 143 -7.44 11.04 5.48
CA ASN A 143 -7.74 12.25 4.71
C ASN A 143 -8.70 13.16 5.50
N VAL A 144 -9.84 13.55 4.93
CA VAL A 144 -10.89 14.33 5.61
C VAL A 144 -11.95 13.47 6.31
N GLY A 145 -11.79 12.15 6.35
CA GLY A 145 -12.63 11.21 7.11
C GLY A 145 -13.86 10.71 6.36
N ASP A 146 -13.73 10.36 5.07
CA ASP A 146 -14.86 9.90 4.25
C ASP A 146 -15.30 8.46 4.55
N LEU A 147 -14.35 7.56 4.85
CA LEU A 147 -14.63 6.16 5.16
C LEU A 147 -15.08 6.00 6.62
N LEU A 148 -14.44 6.71 7.53
CA LEU A 148 -14.68 6.69 8.97
C LEU A 148 -16.16 6.64 9.39
N PRO A 149 -17.05 7.57 8.99
CA PRO A 149 -18.44 7.58 9.46
C PRO A 149 -19.24 6.39 8.89
N LYS A 150 -18.82 5.82 7.77
CA LYS A 150 -19.44 4.63 7.18
C LYS A 150 -19.09 3.41 8.02
N LEU A 151 -17.80 3.22 8.33
CA LEU A 151 -17.34 2.14 9.21
C LEU A 151 -17.93 2.25 10.61
N VAL A 152 -17.96 3.45 11.21
CA VAL A 152 -18.57 3.65 12.53
C VAL A 152 -20.03 3.18 12.55
N ARG A 153 -20.81 3.55 11.53
CA ARG A 153 -22.22 3.19 11.41
C ARG A 153 -22.45 1.69 11.21
N VAL A 154 -21.73 1.06 10.29
CA VAL A 154 -22.00 -0.36 9.94
C VAL A 154 -21.42 -1.36 10.92
N THR A 155 -20.38 -0.98 11.67
CA THR A 155 -19.71 -1.88 12.62
C THR A 155 -20.10 -1.64 14.08
N GLY A 156 -20.72 -0.49 14.40
CA GLY A 156 -21.02 -0.12 15.79
C GLY A 156 -19.78 0.09 16.68
N VAL A 157 -18.59 0.24 16.06
CA VAL A 157 -17.29 0.43 16.73
C VAL A 157 -17.34 1.46 17.85
N LYS A 158 -16.67 1.14 18.96
CA LYS A 158 -16.60 2.03 20.13
C LYS A 158 -15.23 2.69 20.30
N LYS A 159 -14.22 2.18 19.60
CA LYS A 159 -12.87 2.74 19.56
C LYS A 159 -12.32 2.72 18.15
N TYR A 160 -12.11 3.90 17.59
CA TYR A 160 -11.64 4.10 16.23
C TYR A 160 -10.41 5.00 16.25
N VAL A 161 -9.28 4.52 15.75
CA VAL A 161 -8.07 5.34 15.59
C VAL A 161 -7.90 5.66 14.10
N VAL A 162 -7.64 6.93 13.78
CA VAL A 162 -7.43 7.38 12.40
C VAL A 162 -6.15 8.20 12.29
N LEU A 163 -5.32 7.90 11.29
CA LEU A 163 -4.05 8.57 11.07
C LEU A 163 -4.11 9.40 9.79
N GLU A 164 -3.74 10.69 9.87
CA GLU A 164 -3.60 11.56 8.71
C GLU A 164 -2.30 12.38 8.82
N PRO A 165 -1.28 12.09 8.00
CA PRO A 165 0.02 12.77 8.09
C PRO A 165 0.01 14.22 7.64
N VAL A 166 -0.87 14.62 6.71
CA VAL A 166 -0.88 15.97 6.13
C VAL A 166 -1.61 16.93 7.08
N PRO A 167 -0.93 17.92 7.68
CA PRO A 167 -1.51 18.81 8.68
C PRO A 167 -2.82 19.48 8.22
N SER A 168 -2.88 19.98 6.99
CA SER A 168 -4.07 20.64 6.45
C SER A 168 -5.29 19.70 6.33
N PHE A 169 -5.06 18.43 6.01
CA PHE A 169 -6.13 17.41 5.99
C PHE A 169 -6.49 16.95 7.39
N TYR A 170 -5.52 16.81 8.28
CA TYR A 170 -5.75 16.49 9.68
C TYR A 170 -6.63 17.53 10.41
N GLU A 171 -6.42 18.82 10.16
CA GLU A 171 -7.29 19.87 10.73
C GLU A 171 -8.74 19.77 10.23
N LYS A 172 -8.93 19.47 8.94
CA LYS A 172 -10.25 19.19 8.36
C LYS A 172 -10.87 17.93 8.96
N LEU A 173 -10.09 16.86 9.12
CA LEU A 173 -10.51 15.60 9.74
C LEU A 173 -11.02 15.83 11.16
N LYS A 174 -10.27 16.54 12.00
CA LYS A 174 -10.69 16.88 13.37
C LYS A 174 -12.01 17.67 13.38
N THR A 175 -12.11 18.67 12.50
CA THR A 175 -13.33 19.48 12.36
C THR A 175 -14.52 18.58 11.97
N ASN A 176 -14.32 17.69 11.01
CA ASN A 176 -15.29 16.73 10.52
C ASN A 176 -15.74 15.73 11.59
N ILE A 177 -14.82 15.24 12.42
CA ILE A 177 -15.12 14.36 13.56
C ILE A 177 -15.98 15.10 14.59
N LYS A 178 -15.63 16.35 14.92
CA LYS A 178 -16.37 17.18 15.88
C LYS A 178 -17.78 17.49 15.38
N GLN A 179 -17.93 17.90 14.13
CA GLN A 179 -19.24 18.22 13.52
C GLN A 179 -20.17 17.01 13.45
N ARG A 180 -19.63 15.79 13.36
CA ARG A 180 -20.39 14.54 13.38
C ARG A 180 -20.61 13.98 14.79
N SER A 181 -20.18 14.68 15.84
CA SER A 181 -20.26 14.23 17.24
C SER A 181 -19.55 12.89 17.51
N LEU A 182 -18.48 12.58 16.76
CA LEU A 182 -17.76 11.31 16.84
C LEU A 182 -16.54 11.33 17.77
N THR A 183 -16.28 12.43 18.46
CA THR A 183 -15.10 12.62 19.34
C THR A 183 -15.03 11.62 20.50
N HIS A 184 -16.16 11.03 20.90
CA HIS A 184 -16.22 10.02 21.97
C HIS A 184 -15.84 8.59 21.48
N ILE A 185 -15.81 8.37 20.17
CA ILE A 185 -15.47 7.09 19.51
C ILE A 185 -14.10 7.17 18.83
N VAL A 186 -13.83 8.31 18.19
CA VAL A 186 -12.71 8.49 17.25
C VAL A 186 -11.56 9.26 17.88
N THR A 187 -10.35 8.74 17.73
CA THR A 187 -9.10 9.39 18.11
C THR A 187 -8.23 9.61 16.87
N PRO A 188 -8.12 10.86 16.37
CA PRO A 188 -7.27 11.17 15.23
C PRO A 188 -5.81 11.45 15.67
N TYR A 189 -4.84 11.10 14.84
CA TYR A 189 -3.42 11.46 15.01
C TYR A 189 -2.82 12.07 13.75
N ASN A 190 -1.96 13.08 13.92
CA ASN A 190 -1.30 13.79 12.82
C ASN A 190 0.11 13.26 12.55
N PHE A 191 0.19 12.02 12.11
CA PHE A 191 1.40 11.41 11.58
C PHE A 191 1.04 10.26 10.64
N GLY A 192 1.98 9.89 9.79
CA GLY A 192 1.93 8.71 8.93
C GLY A 192 2.73 7.58 9.52
N LEU A 193 2.68 6.42 8.86
CA LEU A 193 3.43 5.24 9.27
C LEU A 193 4.48 4.88 8.21
N GLY A 194 5.64 4.42 8.67
CA GLY A 194 6.74 4.00 7.81
C GLY A 194 7.68 3.01 8.49
N LYS A 195 8.74 2.63 7.79
CA LYS A 195 9.78 1.71 8.30
C LYS A 195 10.57 2.29 9.47
N THR A 196 10.80 3.59 9.43
CA THR A 196 11.59 4.33 10.41
C THR A 196 10.89 5.64 10.74
N ASP A 197 11.28 6.22 11.86
CA ASP A 197 10.90 7.57 12.24
C ASP A 197 11.55 8.59 11.30
N GLU A 198 10.76 9.44 10.65
CA GLU A 198 11.26 10.46 9.71
C GLU A 198 10.39 11.72 9.70
N LYS A 199 10.93 12.79 9.12
CA LYS A 199 10.19 14.00 8.78
C LYS A 199 10.32 14.22 7.27
N ILE A 200 9.20 14.34 6.58
CA ILE A 200 9.17 14.53 5.13
C ILE A 200 8.54 15.90 4.84
N ASN A 201 9.20 16.73 4.02
CA ASN A 201 8.58 17.95 3.54
C ASN A 201 7.92 17.66 2.19
N ILE A 202 6.62 17.97 2.08
CA ILE A 202 5.88 17.86 0.83
C ILE A 202 5.58 19.24 0.27
N SER A 203 5.60 19.35 -1.05
CA SER A 203 5.06 20.51 -1.76
C SER A 203 3.56 20.33 -2.03
N PRO A 204 2.80 21.42 -2.23
CA PRO A 204 1.36 21.37 -2.51
C PRO A 204 0.97 20.49 -3.71
N SER A 205 1.88 20.28 -4.66
CA SER A 205 1.64 19.51 -5.89
C SER A 205 1.77 17.99 -5.70
N GLY A 206 2.40 17.52 -4.62
CA GLY A 206 2.73 16.11 -4.40
C GLY A 206 1.60 15.24 -3.82
N VAL A 207 0.60 15.84 -3.18
CA VAL A 207 -0.50 15.16 -2.47
C VAL A 207 -1.83 15.22 -3.25
N ALA A 208 -1.83 15.85 -4.42
CA ALA A 208 -3.01 16.11 -5.22
C ALA A 208 -3.35 14.96 -6.22
N THR A 209 -3.61 13.75 -5.72
CA THR A 209 -4.38 12.75 -6.50
C THR A 209 -5.89 12.84 -6.24
N SER A 210 -6.34 13.45 -5.14
CA SER A 210 -7.78 13.59 -4.83
C SER A 210 -8.32 15.04 -4.88
N LEU A 211 -7.47 16.07 -4.89
CA LEU A 211 -7.90 17.48 -4.87
C LEU A 211 -7.23 18.35 -5.94
N LYS A 212 -7.25 17.90 -7.20
CA LYS A 212 -7.06 18.84 -8.33
C LYS A 212 -8.35 19.64 -8.53
N LYS A 213 -8.53 20.73 -7.76
CA LYS A 213 -9.26 21.97 -8.11
C LYS A 213 -9.59 22.78 -6.83
N LYS A 214 -8.67 23.67 -6.45
CA LYS A 214 -8.88 25.08 -6.01
C LYS A 214 -7.83 25.50 -4.99
N SER A 215 -7.16 26.62 -5.30
CA SER A 215 -6.22 27.43 -4.52
C SER A 215 -5.04 26.68 -3.88
N VAL A 216 -3.94 26.62 -4.62
CA VAL A 216 -2.62 26.27 -4.08
C VAL A 216 -2.13 27.45 -3.25
N SER A 217 -2.06 27.29 -1.94
CA SER A 217 -1.08 28.03 -1.14
C SER A 217 0.28 27.41 -1.39
N ASP A 218 1.32 28.20 -1.65
CA ASP A 218 2.72 27.74 -1.84
C ASP A 218 3.37 27.15 -0.57
N ALA A 219 2.59 26.89 0.48
CA ALA A 219 3.07 26.37 1.75
C ALA A 219 3.50 24.91 1.61
N THR A 220 4.77 24.63 1.86
CA THR A 220 5.25 23.27 2.09
C THR A 220 4.72 22.77 3.43
N GLU A 221 4.27 21.52 3.47
CA GLU A 221 3.80 20.88 4.71
C GLU A 221 4.83 19.85 5.18
N THR A 222 5.11 19.79 6.48
CA THR A 222 5.99 18.78 7.06
C THR A 222 5.17 17.63 7.62
N LEU A 223 5.40 16.43 7.10
CA LEU A 223 4.81 15.19 7.54
C LEU A 223 5.70 14.57 8.62
N LEU A 224 5.07 14.11 9.68
CA LEU A 224 5.72 13.26 10.67
C LEU A 224 5.43 11.81 10.31
N ILE A 225 6.45 10.98 10.22
CA ILE A 225 6.31 9.54 10.02
C ILE A 225 6.82 8.83 11.26
N VAL A 226 6.02 7.87 11.73
CA VAL A 226 6.30 7.06 12.91
C VAL A 226 6.52 5.62 12.48
N LYS A 227 7.49 4.95 13.12
CA LYS A 227 7.74 3.53 12.90
C LYS A 227 6.50 2.68 13.21
N VAL A 228 6.10 1.87 12.23
CA VAL A 228 4.88 1.02 12.28
C VAL A 228 4.82 0.17 13.56
N VAL A 229 5.88 -0.59 13.84
CA VAL A 229 5.91 -1.54 14.96
C VAL A 229 5.70 -0.81 16.29
N ASP A 230 6.39 0.30 16.50
CA ASP A 230 6.31 1.08 17.73
C ASP A 230 4.90 1.65 17.95
N PHE A 231 4.25 2.14 16.88
CA PHE A 231 2.88 2.64 16.95
C PHE A 231 1.87 1.54 17.34
N PHE A 232 1.92 0.37 16.69
CA PHE A 232 0.98 -0.72 16.99
C PHE A 232 1.20 -1.29 18.40
N ILE A 233 2.46 -1.36 18.86
CA ILE A 233 2.79 -1.68 20.25
C ILE A 233 2.16 -0.67 21.20
N GLN A 234 2.34 0.62 20.93
CA GLN A 234 1.80 1.69 21.76
C GLN A 234 0.28 1.66 21.83
N LEU A 235 -0.39 1.30 20.73
CA LEU A 235 -1.84 1.08 20.73
C LEU A 235 -2.26 -0.12 21.60
N GLY A 236 -1.36 -1.08 21.85
CA GLY A 236 -1.63 -2.29 22.62
C GLY A 236 -1.81 -3.55 21.80
N ILE A 237 -1.52 -3.47 20.51
CA ILE A 237 -1.53 -4.63 19.63
C ILE A 237 -0.29 -5.47 19.96
N GLY A 238 -0.51 -6.76 20.19
CA GLY A 238 0.46 -7.67 20.80
C GLY A 238 -0.08 -8.33 22.07
N CYS A 239 -0.81 -7.57 22.89
CA CYS A 239 -1.60 -8.11 24.02
C CYS A 239 -3.06 -8.37 23.64
N HIS A 240 -3.57 -7.58 22.71
CA HIS A 240 -4.95 -7.63 22.31
C HIS A 240 -5.09 -7.61 20.78
N ARG A 241 -6.26 -8.07 20.34
CA ARG A 241 -6.59 -8.17 18.93
C ARG A 241 -7.17 -6.85 18.40
N LEU A 242 -6.81 -6.53 17.16
CA LEU A 242 -7.46 -5.51 16.35
C LEU A 242 -8.46 -6.19 15.41
N ASP A 243 -9.68 -5.68 15.35
CA ASP A 243 -10.72 -6.25 14.49
C ASP A 243 -10.49 -5.90 13.03
N LEU A 244 -10.21 -4.63 12.75
CA LEU A 244 -9.98 -4.14 11.39
C LEU A 244 -8.84 -3.12 11.35
N LEU A 245 -7.87 -3.39 10.50
CA LEU A 245 -6.91 -2.41 9.98
C LEU A 245 -7.31 -2.06 8.55
N THR A 246 -7.60 -0.79 8.26
CA THR A 246 -7.83 -0.30 6.89
C THR A 246 -6.73 0.68 6.50
N ILE A 247 -6.16 0.52 5.30
CA ILE A 247 -4.97 1.25 4.85
C ILE A 247 -5.21 1.85 3.46
N ASN A 248 -5.17 3.17 3.38
CA ASN A 248 -5.30 3.93 2.14
C ASN A 248 -4.47 5.21 2.27
N CYS A 249 -3.16 5.12 2.04
CA CYS A 249 -2.22 6.15 2.45
C CYS A 249 -1.20 6.51 1.36
N GLU A 250 -1.59 6.32 0.10
CA GLU A 250 -0.81 6.76 -1.07
C GLU A 250 0.65 6.29 -1.02
N GLY A 251 0.87 4.99 -0.74
CA GLY A 251 2.18 4.33 -0.82
C GLY A 251 2.69 3.76 0.50
N CYS A 252 2.19 4.22 1.64
CA CYS A 252 2.64 3.70 2.94
C CYS A 252 2.16 2.25 3.20
N GLU A 253 1.24 1.70 2.38
CA GLU A 253 0.65 0.38 2.59
C GLU A 253 1.71 -0.73 2.55
N PHE A 254 2.69 -0.54 1.67
CA PHE A 254 3.82 -1.46 1.51
C PHE A 254 4.67 -1.53 2.77
N ASP A 255 5.00 -0.38 3.36
CA ASP A 255 5.80 -0.32 4.58
C ASP A 255 4.99 -0.81 5.79
N VAL A 256 3.72 -0.42 5.92
CA VAL A 256 2.85 -0.85 7.02
C VAL A 256 2.72 -2.38 7.05
N ILE A 257 2.33 -2.98 5.93
CA ILE A 257 2.09 -4.42 5.90
C ILE A 257 3.42 -5.20 5.95
N GLU A 258 4.50 -4.73 5.30
CA GLU A 258 5.81 -5.38 5.42
C GLU A 258 6.34 -5.38 6.86
N MET A 259 6.22 -4.26 7.57
CA MET A 259 6.65 -4.18 8.97
C MET A 259 5.77 -5.01 9.91
N LEU A 260 4.45 -5.04 9.68
CA LEU A 260 3.55 -5.88 10.48
C LEU A 260 3.81 -7.36 10.24
N THR A 261 3.96 -7.80 8.99
CA THR A 261 4.18 -9.21 8.62
C THR A 261 5.57 -9.74 8.96
N SER A 262 6.51 -8.85 9.22
CA SER A 262 7.84 -9.21 9.72
C SER A 262 7.90 -9.25 11.26
N SER A 263 6.77 -9.07 11.95
CA SER A 263 6.62 -9.27 13.40
C SER A 263 5.38 -10.10 13.73
N SER A 264 5.27 -10.61 14.96
CA SER A 264 4.07 -11.34 15.38
C SER A 264 2.81 -10.45 15.52
N LEU A 265 2.93 -9.13 15.34
CA LEU A 265 1.81 -8.18 15.38
C LEU A 265 0.74 -8.51 14.35
N ILE A 266 1.11 -8.96 13.15
CA ILE A 266 0.14 -9.28 12.10
C ILE A 266 -0.88 -10.34 12.54
N LYS A 267 -0.46 -11.30 13.39
CA LYS A 267 -1.32 -12.36 13.93
C LYS A 267 -2.39 -11.81 14.89
N GLN A 268 -2.23 -10.60 15.38
CA GLN A 268 -3.20 -9.90 16.24
C GLN A 268 -4.24 -9.09 15.47
N ILE A 269 -4.17 -9.06 14.13
CA ILE A 269 -5.11 -8.31 13.31
C ILE A 269 -6.05 -9.30 12.61
N ASP A 270 -7.36 -9.21 12.88
CA ASP A 270 -8.36 -10.12 12.32
C ASP A 270 -8.62 -9.82 10.83
N TYR A 271 -8.74 -8.56 10.45
CA TYR A 271 -8.92 -8.13 9.06
C TYR A 271 -7.94 -7.01 8.68
N VAL A 272 -7.29 -7.17 7.52
CA VAL A 272 -6.44 -6.16 6.89
C VAL A 272 -7.05 -5.79 5.55
N GLN A 273 -7.58 -4.57 5.43
CA GLN A 273 -8.07 -4.00 4.19
C GLN A 273 -7.05 -2.98 3.67
N PHE A 274 -6.71 -3.02 2.39
CA PHE A 274 -5.81 -2.01 1.81
C PHE A 274 -6.08 -1.72 0.32
N GLN A 275 -5.71 -0.50 -0.09
CA GLN A 275 -5.69 -0.07 -1.49
C GLN A 275 -4.22 0.06 -1.96
N PRO A 276 -3.74 -0.78 -2.89
CA PRO A 276 -2.37 -0.68 -3.38
C PRO A 276 -2.21 0.43 -4.45
N HIS A 277 -1.57 1.54 -4.09
CA HIS A 277 -1.39 2.69 -4.98
C HIS A 277 -0.26 2.48 -6.00
N ALA A 278 -0.56 1.93 -7.18
CA ALA A 278 0.42 1.75 -8.26
C ALA A 278 0.98 3.06 -8.84
N SER A 279 0.28 4.17 -8.63
CA SER A 279 0.61 5.51 -9.14
C SER A 279 1.88 6.08 -8.53
N VAL A 280 2.21 5.71 -7.29
CA VAL A 280 3.39 6.24 -6.58
C VAL A 280 4.71 5.62 -7.04
N PHE A 281 4.65 4.61 -7.90
CA PHE A 281 5.80 3.93 -8.46
C PHE A 281 6.04 4.36 -9.91
N ALA A 282 7.20 4.96 -10.15
CA ALA A 282 7.72 5.19 -11.50
C ALA A 282 8.00 3.86 -12.22
N ASP A 283 8.67 2.92 -11.52
CA ASP A 283 8.91 1.59 -12.04
C ASP A 283 7.75 0.63 -11.73
N LYS A 284 7.04 0.20 -12.79
CA LYS A 284 5.95 -0.76 -12.68
C LYS A 284 6.42 -2.17 -12.34
N LYS A 285 7.66 -2.55 -12.66
CA LYS A 285 8.21 -3.86 -12.24
C LYS A 285 8.37 -3.90 -10.73
N LYS A 286 8.98 -2.87 -10.13
CA LYS A 286 9.08 -2.70 -8.67
C LYS A 286 7.71 -2.77 -7.98
N TYR A 287 6.70 -2.05 -8.48
CA TYR A 287 5.35 -2.13 -7.93
C TYR A 287 4.80 -3.57 -7.94
N ARG A 288 4.87 -4.26 -9.09
CA ARG A 288 4.36 -5.65 -9.21
C ARG A 288 5.06 -6.59 -8.23
N PHE A 289 6.38 -6.46 -8.10
CA PHE A 289 7.14 -7.26 -7.16
C PHE A 289 6.69 -7.02 -5.72
N LEU A 290 6.62 -5.76 -5.29
CA LEU A 290 6.20 -5.41 -3.93
C LEU A 290 4.75 -5.83 -3.64
N TYR A 291 3.85 -5.66 -4.60
CA TYR A 291 2.46 -6.10 -4.50
C TYR A 291 2.36 -7.63 -4.33
N CYS A 292 3.08 -8.41 -5.14
CA CYS A 292 3.10 -9.87 -5.01
C CYS A 292 3.78 -10.35 -3.72
N ARG A 293 4.85 -9.68 -3.32
CA ARG A 293 5.55 -9.92 -2.04
C ARG A 293 4.60 -9.70 -0.85
N LEU A 294 3.87 -8.59 -0.83
CA LEU A 294 2.86 -8.29 0.20
C LEU A 294 1.81 -9.40 0.32
N ARG A 295 1.22 -9.79 -0.82
CA ARG A 295 0.20 -10.86 -0.85
C ARG A 295 0.78 -12.18 -0.34
N GLN A 296 2.02 -12.50 -0.69
CA GLN A 296 2.69 -13.70 -0.17
C GLN A 296 2.88 -13.62 1.35
N LEU A 297 3.36 -12.49 1.87
CA LEU A 297 3.55 -12.29 3.31
C LEU A 297 2.23 -12.39 4.08
N LEU A 298 1.18 -11.74 3.61
CA LEU A 298 -0.16 -11.84 4.20
C LEU A 298 -0.69 -13.28 4.16
N SER A 299 -0.43 -14.03 3.08
CA SER A 299 -0.90 -15.41 2.93
C SER A 299 -0.39 -16.37 4.02
N ARG A 300 0.69 -16.02 4.73
CA ARG A 300 1.21 -16.82 5.85
C ARG A 300 0.20 -16.89 7.01
N THR A 301 -0.51 -15.79 7.29
CA THR A 301 -1.40 -15.66 8.46
C THR A 301 -2.85 -15.38 8.08
N HIS A 302 -3.10 -14.92 6.86
CA HIS A 302 -4.39 -14.47 6.37
C HIS A 302 -4.74 -15.16 5.05
N GLU A 303 -5.98 -15.06 4.65
CA GLU A 303 -6.52 -15.46 3.36
C GLU A 303 -7.40 -14.34 2.81
N ILE A 304 -7.64 -14.34 1.50
CA ILE A 304 -8.41 -13.29 0.84
C ILE A 304 -9.88 -13.37 1.31
N ALA A 305 -10.38 -12.26 1.84
CA ALA A 305 -11.79 -12.06 2.15
C ALA A 305 -12.55 -11.56 0.92
N TYR A 306 -11.99 -10.56 0.23
CA TYR A 306 -12.43 -10.15 -1.11
C TYR A 306 -11.26 -9.49 -1.86
N GLU A 307 -11.29 -9.49 -3.19
CA GLU A 307 -10.30 -8.78 -4.00
C GLU A 307 -10.85 -8.10 -5.27
N TYR A 308 -10.38 -6.89 -5.46
CA TYR A 308 -10.41 -6.11 -6.70
C TYR A 308 -8.94 -5.78 -6.99
N PRO A 309 -8.21 -6.66 -7.72
CA PRO A 309 -6.77 -6.53 -7.93
C PRO A 309 -6.37 -5.12 -8.35
N HIS A 310 -5.32 -4.60 -7.69
CA HIS A 310 -4.80 -3.23 -7.82
C HIS A 310 -5.74 -2.09 -7.41
N VAL A 311 -6.90 -2.38 -6.81
CA VAL A 311 -7.91 -1.38 -6.41
C VAL A 311 -8.22 -1.50 -4.92
N TRP A 312 -8.76 -2.63 -4.47
CA TRP A 312 -9.04 -2.87 -3.05
C TRP A 312 -8.96 -4.35 -2.72
N GLU A 313 -8.33 -4.68 -1.61
CA GLU A 313 -8.29 -6.04 -1.08
C GLU A 313 -8.60 -6.04 0.41
N ALA A 314 -9.28 -7.09 0.87
CA ALA A 314 -9.35 -7.42 2.28
C ALA A 314 -8.83 -8.83 2.51
N TRP A 315 -8.05 -8.97 3.57
CA TRP A 315 -7.43 -10.20 4.01
C TRP A 315 -7.91 -10.51 5.42
N ARG A 316 -8.42 -11.72 5.61
CA ARG A 316 -8.95 -12.23 6.86
C ARG A 316 -7.96 -13.19 7.48
N ARG A 317 -7.73 -13.09 8.78
CA ARG A 317 -6.86 -14.03 9.49
C ARG A 317 -7.39 -15.46 9.35
N LYS A 318 -6.50 -16.42 9.13
CA LYS A 318 -6.86 -17.84 9.10
C LYS A 318 -7.38 -18.29 10.47
N GLY A 319 -8.37 -19.17 10.47
CA GLY A 319 -8.91 -19.78 11.68
C GLY A 319 -9.96 -18.95 12.44
N ILE A 320 -10.40 -17.79 11.93
CA ILE A 320 -11.61 -17.13 12.44
C ILE A 320 -12.84 -17.47 11.58
N PRO A 321 -14.07 -17.43 12.13
CA PRO A 321 -15.29 -17.73 11.38
C PRO A 321 -15.48 -16.86 10.13
N LYS A 322 -16.10 -17.42 9.08
CA LYS A 322 -16.53 -16.62 7.92
C LYS A 322 -17.72 -15.74 8.33
N PRO A 323 -17.80 -14.51 7.81
CA PRO A 323 -18.93 -13.59 8.06
C PRO A 323 -20.31 -14.22 7.85
#